data_AF-A0A2U3GXP8-F1
#
_entry.id   AF-A0A2U3GXP8-F1
#
_cell.length_a   1.000
_cell.length_b   1.000
_cell.length_c   1.000
_cell.angle_alpha   90.00
_cell.angle_beta   90.00
_cell.angle_gamma   90.00
#
_symmetry.space_group_name_H-M   'P 1'
#
loop_
_entity.id
_entity.type
_entity.pdbx_description
1 polymer ?
#
loop_
_entity_poly.entity_id
_entity_poly.type
_entity_poly.pdbx_seq_one_letter_code
_entity_poly.pdbx_strand_id
1 'polypeptide(L)'
;MHLTPREQERLTLFSAAELARRRLARGARLGATEAVALVCDEVLEMAWDGVPLETVVERAREVVPRDRVLPGVAGAVPSLQVEALFPHGSTLVHVAEPFGPAGPDAPGAVLSAGGGTELAPGRPRKDLEITNRGARAVWVSSHFPLEEANAALEFDREAARGHRLDVPAGTSERFEPGTTRTVTVVARGGER
;
A
#
# COMPACT_ATOMS: atom_id res chain seq x y z
N MET A 1 -11.43 36.26 11.02
CA MET A 1 -10.38 35.24 11.23
C MET A 1 -9.47 35.25 10.01
N HIS A 2 -8.16 35.04 10.19
CA HIS A 2 -7.21 34.93 9.09
C HIS A 2 -6.98 33.45 8.77
N LEU A 3 -7.99 32.82 8.15
CA LEU A 3 -7.95 31.40 7.83
C LEU A 3 -6.98 31.12 6.68
N THR A 4 -6.05 30.20 6.92
CA THR A 4 -5.19 29.62 5.89
C THR A 4 -6.03 28.81 4.87
N PRO A 5 -5.53 28.57 3.66
CA PRO A 5 -6.22 27.71 2.69
C PRO A 5 -6.56 26.32 3.25
N ARG A 6 -5.65 25.72 4.03
CA ARG A 6 -5.89 24.42 4.68
C ARG A 6 -7.06 24.46 5.67
N GLU A 7 -7.17 25.53 6.45
CA GLU A 7 -8.30 25.69 7.39
C GLU A 7 -9.62 25.92 6.64
N GLN A 8 -9.60 26.59 5.48
CA GLN A 8 -10.78 26.72 4.62
C GLN A 8 -11.21 25.37 4.00
N GLU A 9 -10.24 24.55 3.59
CA GLU A 9 -10.50 23.18 3.12
C GLU A 9 -11.07 22.29 4.24
N ARG A 10 -10.56 22.41 5.48
CA ARG A 10 -11.11 21.75 6.66
C ARG A 10 -12.59 22.08 6.87
N LEU A 11 -12.98 23.34 6.72
CA LEU A 11 -14.37 23.79 6.83
C LEU A 11 -15.26 23.25 5.70
N THR A 12 -14.70 23.12 4.49
CA THR A 12 -15.38 22.52 3.34
C THR A 12 -15.64 21.03 3.59
N LEU A 13 -14.63 20.31 4.09
CA LEU A 13 -14.75 18.91 4.47
C LEU A 13 -15.79 18.71 5.58
N PHE A 14 -15.74 19.53 6.63
CA PHE A 14 -16.75 19.53 7.70
C PHE A 14 -18.17 19.71 7.14
N SER A 15 -18.36 20.64 6.21
CA SER A 15 -19.68 20.87 5.59
C SER A 15 -20.19 19.66 4.81
N ALA A 16 -19.30 18.94 4.12
CA ALA A 16 -19.64 17.70 3.43
C ALA A 16 -19.97 16.56 4.42
N ALA A 17 -19.22 16.46 5.52
CA ALA A 17 -19.47 15.50 6.60
C ALA A 17 -20.81 15.77 7.30
N GLU A 18 -21.15 17.02 7.58
CA GLU A 18 -22.45 17.40 8.14
C GLU A 18 -23.62 17.03 7.23
N LEU A 19 -23.46 17.21 5.92
CA LEU A 19 -24.45 16.73 4.95
C LEU A 19 -24.60 15.20 5.02
N ALA A 20 -23.49 14.48 5.12
CA ALA A 20 -23.47 13.02 5.27
C ALA A 20 -24.15 12.57 6.57
N ARG A 21 -23.82 13.17 7.73
CA ARG A 21 -24.47 12.89 9.03
C ARG A 21 -25.99 13.05 8.95
N ARG A 22 -26.46 14.15 8.35
CA ARG A 22 -27.91 14.41 8.17
C ARG A 22 -28.60 13.38 7.28
N ARG A 23 -27.94 12.91 6.23
CA ARG A 23 -28.48 11.86 5.34
C ARG A 23 -28.52 10.51 6.06
N LEU A 24 -27.44 10.16 6.76
CA LEU A 24 -27.35 8.95 7.57
C LEU A 24 -28.40 8.92 8.68
N ALA A 25 -28.63 10.04 9.38
CA ALA A 25 -29.65 10.16 10.43
C ALA A 25 -31.08 9.93 9.91
N ARG A 26 -31.35 10.21 8.63
CA ARG A 26 -32.63 9.89 7.96
C ARG A 26 -32.72 8.47 7.42
N GLY A 27 -31.76 7.61 7.74
CA GLY A 27 -31.76 6.22 7.30
C GLY A 27 -31.13 5.99 5.92
N ALA A 28 -30.68 7.03 5.21
CA ALA A 28 -30.08 6.87 3.89
C ALA A 28 -28.74 6.10 3.94
N ARG A 29 -28.43 5.42 2.83
CA ARG A 29 -27.09 4.89 2.56
C ARG A 29 -26.25 5.95 1.89
N LEU A 30 -24.98 6.06 2.28
CA LEU A 30 -24.04 7.06 1.78
C LEU A 30 -23.34 6.59 0.50
N GLY A 31 -23.14 7.51 -0.44
CA GLY A 31 -22.20 7.34 -1.54
C GLY A 31 -20.75 7.53 -1.08
N ALA A 32 -19.80 7.28 -1.98
CA ALA A 32 -18.36 7.32 -1.68
C ALA A 32 -17.92 8.68 -1.10
N THR A 33 -18.30 9.79 -1.73
CA THR A 33 -17.92 11.14 -1.29
C THR A 33 -18.39 11.45 0.12
N GLU A 34 -19.62 11.08 0.46
CA GLU A 34 -20.23 11.36 1.76
C GLU A 34 -19.62 10.50 2.85
N ALA A 35 -19.42 9.21 2.57
CA ALA A 35 -18.82 8.27 3.50
C ALA A 35 -17.36 8.68 3.78
N VAL A 36 -16.59 9.04 2.73
CA VAL A 36 -15.23 9.54 2.88
C VAL A 36 -15.19 10.84 3.69
N ALA A 37 -16.05 11.82 3.38
CA ALA A 37 -16.09 13.07 4.12
C ALA A 37 -16.39 12.85 5.61
N LEU A 38 -17.36 11.99 5.91
CA LEU A 38 -17.72 11.64 7.29
C LEU A 38 -16.57 10.97 8.04
N VAL A 39 -15.94 9.95 7.45
CA VAL A 39 -14.78 9.27 8.08
C VAL A 39 -13.62 10.24 8.30
N CYS A 40 -13.28 11.07 7.30
CA CYS A 40 -12.22 12.06 7.45
C CYS A 40 -12.53 13.05 8.57
N ASP A 41 -13.78 13.51 8.70
CA ASP A 41 -14.18 14.45 9.74
C ASP A 41 -14.04 13.83 11.14
N GLU A 42 -14.51 12.60 11.34
CA GLU A 42 -14.35 11.89 12.62
C GLU A 42 -12.87 11.63 12.96
N VAL A 43 -12.04 11.30 11.96
CA VAL A 43 -10.58 11.16 12.15
C VAL A 43 -9.97 12.47 12.64
N LEU A 44 -10.39 13.60 12.08
CA LEU A 44 -9.88 14.92 12.45
C LEU A 44 -10.29 15.32 13.86
N GLU A 45 -11.53 15.02 14.27
CA GLU A 45 -11.99 15.27 15.63
C GLU A 45 -11.29 14.36 16.66
N MET A 46 -11.13 13.07 16.36
CA MET A 46 -10.38 12.17 17.26
C MET A 46 -8.91 12.60 17.40
N ALA A 47 -8.28 13.05 16.33
CA ALA A 47 -6.91 13.57 16.39
C ALA A 47 -6.83 14.85 17.23
N TRP A 48 -7.80 15.75 17.08
CA TRP A 48 -7.91 16.97 17.89
C TRP A 48 -8.07 16.65 19.39
N ASP A 49 -8.86 15.63 19.72
CA ASP A 49 -9.05 15.13 21.09
C ASP A 49 -7.84 14.36 21.64
N GLY A 50 -6.78 14.18 20.84
CA GLY A 50 -5.55 13.51 21.26
C GLY A 50 -5.65 11.99 21.36
N VAL A 51 -6.61 11.36 20.67
CA VAL A 51 -6.70 9.91 20.57
C VAL A 51 -5.42 9.37 19.89
N PRO A 52 -4.83 8.26 20.37
CA PRO A 52 -3.65 7.66 19.74
C PRO A 52 -3.89 7.27 18.28
N LEU A 53 -2.90 7.45 17.41
CA LEU A 53 -3.01 7.25 15.96
C LEU A 53 -3.55 5.87 15.59
N GLU A 54 -3.05 4.83 16.24
CA GLU A 54 -3.49 3.44 16.05
C GLU A 54 -4.98 3.28 16.36
N THR A 55 -5.47 3.88 17.45
CA THR A 55 -6.88 3.86 17.84
C THR A 55 -7.75 4.69 16.89
N VAL A 56 -7.23 5.81 16.37
CA VAL A 56 -7.90 6.59 15.32
C VAL A 56 -8.14 5.74 14.08
N VAL A 57 -7.10 5.02 13.60
CA VAL A 57 -7.20 4.18 12.40
C VAL A 57 -8.18 3.02 12.60
N GLU A 58 -8.18 2.39 13.79
CA GLU A 58 -9.14 1.33 14.14
C GLU A 58 -10.58 1.86 14.11
N ARG A 59 -10.85 2.94 14.86
CA ARG A 59 -12.20 3.53 14.97
C ARG A 59 -12.70 4.12 13.66
N ALA A 60 -11.83 4.64 12.81
CA ALA A 60 -12.20 5.19 11.51
C ALA A 60 -12.96 4.16 10.63
N ARG A 61 -12.66 2.87 10.76
CA ARG A 61 -13.33 1.78 10.05
C ARG A 61 -14.75 1.50 10.57
N GLU A 62 -15.07 1.98 11.76
CA GLU A 62 -16.34 1.75 12.44
C GLU A 62 -17.31 2.94 12.26
N VAL A 63 -16.80 4.11 11.85
CA VAL A 63 -17.58 5.36 11.68
C VAL A 63 -18.77 5.16 10.74
N VAL A 64 -18.56 4.49 9.59
CA VAL A 64 -19.64 4.18 8.65
C VAL A 64 -19.67 2.67 8.40
N PRO A 65 -20.61 1.95 9.01
CA PRO A 65 -20.78 0.52 8.77
C PRO A 65 -21.07 0.21 7.30
N ARG A 66 -20.63 -0.96 6.83
CA ARG A 66 -20.73 -1.37 5.41
C ARG A 66 -22.16 -1.38 4.87
N ASP A 67 -23.16 -1.68 5.70
CA ASP A 67 -24.58 -1.69 5.31
C ASP A 67 -25.19 -0.28 5.19
N ARG A 68 -24.46 0.74 5.66
CA ARG A 68 -24.80 2.17 5.59
C ARG A 68 -24.16 2.88 4.40
N VAL A 69 -23.42 2.18 3.54
CA VAL A 69 -22.95 2.70 2.26
C VAL A 69 -23.68 2.06 1.07
N LEU A 70 -23.71 2.74 -0.06
CA LEU A 70 -24.27 2.21 -1.31
C LEU A 70 -23.44 1.01 -1.82
N PRO A 71 -24.06 0.07 -2.57
CA PRO A 71 -23.33 -1.01 -3.23
C PRO A 71 -22.17 -0.47 -4.08
N GLY A 72 -21.02 -1.12 -4.01
CA GLY A 72 -19.81 -0.74 -4.74
C GLY A 72 -18.91 0.28 -4.04
N VAL A 73 -19.38 1.00 -3.00
CA VAL A 73 -18.57 2.00 -2.28
C VAL A 73 -17.30 1.39 -1.67
N ALA A 74 -17.41 0.22 -1.03
CA ALA A 74 -16.25 -0.48 -0.46
C ALA A 74 -15.17 -0.83 -1.51
N GLY A 75 -15.58 -1.13 -2.75
CA GLY A 75 -14.63 -1.36 -3.84
C GLY A 75 -14.08 -0.08 -4.46
N ALA A 76 -14.88 0.98 -4.49
CA ALA A 76 -14.49 2.27 -5.04
C ALA A 76 -13.53 3.06 -4.13
N VAL A 77 -13.51 2.77 -2.82
CA VAL A 77 -12.65 3.43 -1.83
C VAL A 77 -11.73 2.39 -1.17
N PRO A 78 -10.65 1.97 -1.85
CA PRO A 78 -9.71 0.98 -1.30
C PRO A 78 -8.90 1.52 -0.11
N SER A 79 -8.70 2.83 -0.07
CA SER A 79 -8.09 3.52 1.07
C SER A 79 -8.58 4.96 1.15
N LEU A 80 -8.43 5.53 2.34
CA LEU A 80 -8.71 6.91 2.65
C LEU A 80 -7.48 7.51 3.36
N GLN A 81 -7.15 8.75 3.03
CA GLN A 81 -6.06 9.49 3.65
C GLN A 81 -6.52 10.90 4.04
N VAL A 82 -6.14 11.33 5.25
CA VAL A 82 -6.39 12.69 5.72
C VAL A 82 -5.24 13.13 6.63
N GLU A 83 -4.75 14.35 6.44
CA GLU A 83 -3.73 14.92 7.31
C GLU A 83 -4.39 15.57 8.53
N ALA A 84 -4.20 14.96 9.70
CA ALA A 84 -4.85 15.37 10.93
C ALA A 84 -3.86 16.04 11.89
N LEU A 85 -4.34 17.05 12.62
CA LEU A 85 -3.56 17.75 13.63
C LEU A 85 -3.73 17.06 14.98
N PHE A 86 -2.68 16.38 15.43
CA PHE A 86 -2.58 15.80 16.77
C PHE A 86 -1.88 16.76 17.74
N PRO A 87 -1.92 16.51 19.06
CA PRO A 87 -1.16 17.31 20.03
C PRO A 87 0.36 17.38 19.77
N HIS A 88 0.91 16.41 19.05
CA HIS A 88 2.33 16.34 18.67
C HIS A 88 2.63 16.87 17.25
N GLY A 89 1.64 17.47 16.58
CA GLY A 89 1.78 18.02 15.23
C GLY A 89 0.91 17.31 14.19
N SER A 90 1.12 17.67 12.93
CA SER A 90 0.35 17.10 11.82
C SER A 90 0.88 15.72 11.41
N THR A 91 -0.04 14.77 11.24
CA THR A 91 0.25 13.39 10.85
C THR A 91 -0.71 12.94 9.75
N LEU A 92 -0.17 12.28 8.72
CA LEU A 92 -1.01 11.64 7.70
C LEU A 92 -1.64 10.38 8.29
N VAL A 93 -2.97 10.37 8.39
CA VAL A 93 -3.73 9.18 8.77
C VAL A 93 -4.13 8.43 7.51
N HIS A 94 -3.76 7.16 7.42
CA HIS A 94 -4.14 6.27 6.33
C HIS A 94 -5.02 5.14 6.85
N VAL A 95 -6.22 5.03 6.29
CA VAL A 95 -7.19 3.97 6.62
C VAL A 95 -7.34 3.09 5.39
N ALA A 96 -6.79 1.88 5.45
CA ALA A 96 -7.01 0.86 4.43
C ALA A 96 -8.40 0.22 4.61
N GLU A 97 -9.11 0.04 3.49
CA GLU A 97 -10.44 -0.57 3.41
C GLU A 97 -11.43 0.02 4.45
N PRO A 98 -11.66 1.34 4.46
CA PRO A 98 -12.47 2.01 5.49
C PRO A 98 -13.91 1.49 5.57
N PHE A 99 -14.43 0.87 4.50
CA PHE A 99 -15.79 0.30 4.44
C PHE A 99 -15.77 -1.23 4.26
N GLY A 100 -14.64 -1.87 4.61
CA GLY A 100 -14.37 -3.29 4.43
C GLY A 100 -13.89 -3.66 3.02
N PRO A 101 -13.59 -4.95 2.79
CA PRO A 101 -12.94 -5.40 1.56
C PRO A 101 -13.87 -5.29 0.35
N ALA A 102 -13.28 -5.01 -0.81
CA ALA A 102 -13.97 -5.05 -2.10
C ALA A 102 -14.55 -6.45 -2.37
N GLY A 103 -15.76 -6.51 -2.92
CA GLY A 103 -16.33 -7.76 -3.41
C GLY A 103 -15.75 -8.18 -4.77
N PRO A 104 -15.92 -9.44 -5.19
CA PRO A 104 -15.44 -9.92 -6.49
C PRO A 104 -16.09 -9.19 -7.68
N ASP A 105 -17.32 -8.70 -7.51
CA ASP A 105 -18.07 -7.94 -8.52
C ASP A 105 -18.01 -6.41 -8.29
N ALA A 106 -16.98 -5.94 -7.57
CA ALA A 106 -16.82 -4.51 -7.32
C ALA A 106 -16.58 -3.71 -8.62
N PRO A 107 -16.97 -2.41 -8.66
CA PRO A 107 -16.60 -1.55 -9.77
C PRO A 107 -15.08 -1.57 -10.02
N GLY A 108 -14.67 -1.86 -11.25
CA GLY A 108 -13.25 -1.98 -11.61
C GLY A 108 -12.61 -3.32 -11.27
N ALA A 109 -13.36 -4.33 -10.81
CA ALA A 109 -12.84 -5.67 -10.60
C ALA A 109 -12.26 -6.27 -11.89
N VAL A 110 -11.09 -6.89 -11.77
CA VAL A 110 -10.40 -7.54 -12.89
C VAL A 110 -10.79 -9.01 -12.93
N LEU A 111 -11.41 -9.43 -14.03
CA LEU A 111 -11.69 -10.84 -14.31
C LEU A 111 -10.50 -11.44 -15.05
N SER A 112 -9.64 -12.15 -14.34
CA SER A 112 -8.53 -12.89 -14.95
C SER A 112 -8.96 -14.32 -15.31
N ALA A 113 -8.41 -14.84 -16.40
CA ALA A 113 -8.41 -16.28 -16.63
C ALA A 113 -7.60 -16.95 -15.52
N GLY A 114 -8.07 -18.10 -15.03
CA GLY A 114 -7.28 -18.91 -14.11
C GLY A 114 -5.98 -19.40 -14.76
N GLY A 115 -4.93 -19.59 -13.95
CA GLY A 115 -3.62 -20.08 -14.39
C GLY A 115 -2.47 -19.21 -13.88
N GLY A 116 -1.25 -19.71 -14.05
CA GLY A 116 -0.01 -18.98 -13.78
C GLY A 116 0.62 -18.48 -15.07
N THR A 117 1.41 -17.41 -14.97
CA THR A 117 2.23 -16.88 -16.07
C THR A 117 3.68 -17.30 -15.87
N GLU A 118 4.28 -17.99 -16.85
CA GLU A 118 5.71 -18.31 -16.81
C GLU A 118 6.55 -17.03 -16.97
N LEU A 119 7.48 -16.81 -16.04
CA LEU A 119 8.43 -15.70 -16.11
C LEU A 119 9.61 -16.05 -17.01
N ALA A 120 9.99 -15.16 -17.92
CA ALA A 120 11.17 -15.31 -18.78
C ALA A 120 11.25 -16.68 -19.50
N PRO A 121 10.22 -17.06 -20.30
CA PRO A 121 10.13 -18.37 -20.92
C PRO A 121 11.34 -18.66 -21.81
N GLY A 122 11.84 -19.89 -21.73
CA GLY A 122 12.96 -20.39 -22.55
C GLY A 122 14.33 -19.79 -22.21
N ARG A 123 14.45 -18.92 -21.19
CA ARG A 123 15.76 -18.38 -20.80
C ARG A 123 16.53 -19.34 -19.89
N PRO A 124 17.87 -19.41 -20.05
CA PRO A 124 18.73 -20.17 -19.15
C PRO A 124 18.57 -19.70 -17.70
N ARG A 125 18.46 -20.67 -16.79
CA ARG A 125 18.37 -20.47 -15.35
C ARG A 125 19.45 -21.27 -14.64
N LYS A 126 19.87 -20.78 -13.49
CA LYS A 126 20.73 -21.52 -12.56
C LYS A 126 20.42 -21.06 -11.14
N ASP A 127 20.78 -21.89 -10.18
CA ASP A 127 20.72 -21.52 -8.78
C ASP A 127 22.07 -21.00 -8.31
N LEU A 128 22.05 -19.92 -7.53
CA LEU A 128 23.23 -19.37 -6.87
C LEU A 128 22.97 -19.30 -5.37
N GLU A 129 23.96 -19.74 -4.60
CA GLU A 129 23.98 -19.52 -3.16
C GLU A 129 24.58 -18.15 -2.86
N ILE A 130 23.82 -17.30 -2.19
CA ILE A 130 24.20 -15.94 -1.83
C ILE A 130 24.19 -15.77 -0.32
N THR A 131 25.34 -15.35 0.23
CA THR A 131 25.50 -15.07 1.65
C THR A 131 25.70 -13.58 1.90
N ASN A 132 24.90 -12.97 2.77
CA ASN A 132 25.14 -11.58 3.19
C ASN A 132 26.12 -11.55 4.38
N ARG A 133 27.36 -11.13 4.15
CA ARG A 133 28.39 -10.94 5.17
C ARG A 133 28.37 -9.54 5.81
N GLY A 134 27.51 -8.66 5.34
CA GLY A 134 27.37 -7.30 5.87
C GLY A 134 26.60 -7.24 7.18
N ALA A 135 26.71 -6.10 7.86
CA ALA A 135 25.97 -5.81 9.10
C ALA A 135 24.54 -5.28 8.85
N ARG A 136 24.13 -5.13 7.59
CA ARG A 136 22.83 -4.56 7.19
C ARG A 136 22.16 -5.43 6.13
N ALA A 137 20.83 -5.41 6.13
CA ALA A 137 20.06 -6.07 5.09
C ALA A 137 20.38 -5.45 3.71
N VAL A 138 20.48 -6.31 2.69
CA VAL A 138 20.67 -5.90 1.30
C VAL A 138 19.45 -6.33 0.50
N TRP A 139 18.95 -5.43 -0.33
CA TRP A 139 17.88 -5.70 -1.27
C TRP A 139 18.42 -5.70 -2.68
N VAL A 140 18.08 -6.70 -3.47
CA VAL A 140 18.45 -6.80 -4.89
C VAL A 140 17.17 -6.89 -5.71
N SER A 141 16.99 -5.97 -6.66
CA SER A 141 15.78 -5.91 -7.48
C SER A 141 15.84 -6.86 -8.67
N SER A 142 14.66 -7.22 -9.19
CA SER A 142 14.44 -8.20 -10.27
C SER A 142 15.32 -8.05 -11.51
N HIS A 143 15.78 -6.84 -11.85
CA HIS A 143 16.53 -6.53 -13.08
C HIS A 143 17.91 -5.93 -12.82
N PHE A 144 18.35 -5.90 -11.57
CA PHE A 144 19.69 -5.44 -11.26
C PHE A 144 20.74 -6.44 -11.78
N PRO A 145 21.83 -5.99 -12.43
CA PRO A 145 22.97 -6.82 -12.78
C PRO A 145 23.53 -7.54 -11.55
N LEU A 146 23.28 -8.85 -11.42
CA LEU A 146 23.57 -9.54 -10.17
C LEU A 146 25.07 -9.52 -9.87
N GLU A 147 25.92 -9.60 -10.88
CA GLU A 147 27.38 -9.50 -10.74
C GLU A 147 27.85 -8.17 -10.12
N GLU A 148 27.06 -7.10 -10.24
CA GLU A 148 27.36 -5.78 -9.67
C GLU A 148 26.71 -5.55 -8.30
N ALA A 149 26.00 -6.54 -7.75
CA ALA A 149 25.30 -6.40 -6.48
C ALA A 149 26.27 -6.05 -5.33
N ASN A 150 25.73 -5.49 -4.24
CA ASN A 150 26.53 -5.02 -3.09
C ASN A 150 27.66 -6.01 -2.71
N ALA A 151 28.87 -5.50 -2.51
CA ALA A 151 30.06 -6.30 -2.19
C ALA A 151 29.95 -7.09 -0.88
N ALA A 152 29.01 -6.72 0.02
CA ALA A 152 28.69 -7.49 1.21
C ALA A 152 28.00 -8.84 0.90
N LEU A 153 27.45 -9.01 -0.30
CA LEU A 153 26.91 -10.28 -0.76
C LEU A 153 28.04 -11.14 -1.37
N GLU A 154 28.33 -12.25 -0.71
CA GLU A 154 29.31 -13.25 -1.12
C GLU A 154 28.62 -14.35 -1.92
N PHE A 155 29.04 -14.53 -3.17
CA PHE A 155 28.60 -15.56 -4.12
C PHE A 155 29.54 -15.58 -5.34
N ASP A 156 29.38 -16.56 -6.22
CA ASP A 156 30.12 -16.65 -7.47
C ASP A 156 29.68 -15.54 -8.45
N ARG A 157 30.48 -14.47 -8.52
CA ARG A 157 30.25 -13.31 -9.40
C ARG A 157 30.45 -13.64 -10.87
N GLU A 158 31.30 -14.61 -11.20
CA GLU A 158 31.52 -15.03 -12.57
C GLU A 158 30.31 -15.82 -13.07
N ALA A 159 29.80 -16.74 -12.26
CA ALA A 159 28.57 -17.47 -12.56
C ALA A 159 27.33 -16.56 -12.65
N ALA A 160 27.31 -15.46 -11.89
CA ALA A 160 26.24 -14.46 -11.93
C ALA A 160 26.30 -13.51 -13.13
N ARG A 161 27.43 -13.43 -13.85
CA ARG A 161 27.60 -12.50 -14.97
C ARG A 161 26.51 -12.70 -16.02
N GLY A 162 25.88 -11.61 -16.45
CA GLY A 162 24.80 -11.67 -17.44
C GLY A 162 23.48 -12.24 -16.91
N HIS A 163 23.34 -12.41 -15.59
CA HIS A 163 22.11 -12.91 -14.96
C HIS A 163 21.47 -11.84 -14.05
N ARG A 164 20.18 -12.03 -13.79
CA ARG A 164 19.37 -11.27 -12.83
C ARG A 164 18.53 -12.25 -12.00
N LEU A 165 17.97 -11.79 -10.89
CA LEU A 165 17.07 -12.63 -10.10
C LEU A 165 15.86 -13.07 -10.93
N ASP A 166 15.49 -14.35 -10.85
CA ASP A 166 14.30 -14.89 -11.52
C ASP A 166 13.04 -14.68 -10.67
N VAL A 167 12.71 -13.41 -10.47
CA VAL A 167 11.54 -12.96 -9.70
C VAL A 167 10.67 -12.04 -10.56
N PRO A 168 9.38 -11.83 -10.20
CA PRO A 168 8.50 -10.95 -10.95
C PRO A 168 9.10 -9.56 -11.17
N ALA A 169 8.84 -8.97 -12.35
CA ALA A 169 9.37 -7.64 -12.66
C ALA A 169 8.89 -6.61 -11.65
N GLY A 170 9.82 -5.76 -11.17
CA GLY A 170 9.55 -4.74 -10.16
C GLY A 170 9.65 -5.21 -8.70
N THR A 171 9.76 -6.52 -8.43
CA THR A 171 10.00 -7.02 -7.07
C THR A 171 11.49 -7.10 -6.75
N SER A 172 11.81 -7.44 -5.49
CA SER A 172 13.17 -7.56 -4.99
C SER A 172 13.29 -8.71 -3.99
N GLU A 173 14.48 -9.28 -3.87
CA GLU A 173 14.84 -10.21 -2.80
C GLU A 173 15.60 -9.47 -1.70
N ARG A 174 15.28 -9.82 -0.45
CA ARG A 174 15.94 -9.31 0.76
C ARG A 174 16.89 -10.36 1.33
N PHE A 175 18.12 -9.97 1.61
CA PHE A 175 19.15 -10.79 2.26
C PHE A 175 19.48 -10.19 3.63
N GLU A 176 19.11 -10.88 4.70
CA GLU A 176 19.40 -10.44 6.07
C GLU A 176 20.89 -10.61 6.42
N PRO A 177 21.46 -9.78 7.31
CA PRO A 177 22.81 -9.96 7.81
C PRO A 177 23.08 -11.39 8.29
N GLY A 178 24.18 -11.99 7.81
CA GLY A 178 24.64 -13.33 8.21
C GLY A 178 23.85 -14.49 7.60
N THR A 179 22.86 -14.23 6.75
CA THR A 179 22.05 -15.31 6.14
C THR A 179 22.59 -15.74 4.79
N THR A 180 22.46 -17.04 4.52
CA THR A 180 22.73 -17.67 3.23
C THR A 180 21.41 -18.12 2.61
N ARG A 181 21.19 -17.79 1.33
CA ARG A 181 19.99 -18.19 0.58
C ARG A 181 20.39 -18.68 -0.81
N THR A 182 19.79 -19.78 -1.23
CA THR A 182 19.83 -20.19 -2.64
C THR A 182 18.73 -19.45 -3.39
N VAL A 183 19.09 -18.78 -4.48
CA VAL A 183 18.16 -18.06 -5.35
C VAL A 183 18.31 -18.51 -6.78
N THR A 184 17.20 -18.61 -7.51
CA THR A 184 17.22 -18.85 -8.95
C THR A 184 17.50 -17.55 -9.68
N VAL A 185 18.40 -17.61 -10.65
CA VAL A 185 18.78 -16.47 -11.50
C VAL A 185 18.56 -16.84 -12.95
N VAL A 186 18.14 -15.87 -13.74
CA VAL A 186 17.82 -16.02 -15.16
C VAL A 186 18.71 -15.11 -16.00
N ALA A 187 19.10 -15.58 -17.19
CA ALA A 187 19.87 -14.77 -18.12
C ALA A 187 19.15 -13.46 -18.47
N ARG A 188 19.88 -12.35 -18.51
CA ARG A 188 19.39 -11.08 -19.03
C ARG A 188 19.10 -11.20 -20.54
N GLY A 189 18.21 -10.35 -21.05
CA GLY A 189 17.92 -10.25 -22.48
C GLY A 189 18.34 -8.88 -23.04
N GLY A 190 18.27 -8.70 -24.36
CA GLY A 190 18.79 -7.51 -25.02
C GLY A 190 20.24 -7.69 -25.47
N GLU A 191 20.90 -6.59 -25.85
CA GLU A 191 22.27 -6.63 -26.38
C GLU A 191 23.36 -6.78 -25.29
N ARG A 192 23.03 -6.68 -23.98
CA ARG A 192 23.89 -6.95 -22.80
C ARG A 192 23.10 -7.27 -21.53
#